data_AF-A0A7J8TTV2-F1
#
_entry.id   AF-A0A7J8TTV2-F1
#
_cell.length_a   1.000
_cell.length_b   1.000
_cell.length_c   1.000
_cell.angle_alpha   90.00
_cell.angle_beta   90.00
_cell.angle_gamma   90.00
#
_symmetry.space_group_name_H-M   'P 1'
#
loop_
_entity.id
_entity.type
_entity.pdbx_description
1 polymer ?
#
loop_
_entity_poly.entity_id
_entity_poly.type
_entity_poly.pdbx_seq_one_letter_code
_entity_poly.pdbx_strand_id
1 'polypeptide(L)'
;MEFRPRNYVAEEQSHSLPRSRADIHPFSSSSPQSILRQVDDNEENRNNEEFFDPLRAPDSKASVETVDGHDFESSSNGNDDSFPVQTKEWTSFKRFLMQRFPVSKMISVSSKSSSSTHLEELDDPQKFSESDTKVITQQEYVSRLHELKDEINRAWHCEDRVKSLKLSIKVARLLMDTSVSNFYPTLFVLVTDVLNMLGDMVWERIRQKAEFAEDGARLCSLRAENFRASDVPIDAKETCYNWFCKVGSIRELLPRIYLELAIFPCWRFLIEQPAESLQRLVMMTRGIGDPLASAYCRLYIAHHAQKLPSHDTGYLITCLNDITLIFTRISSTKESAYGCFADSKRSLISLMEPSVEFIMKCILNDASQRRAGKVLVELGLGRSQEELFGGSPCVSIVLHHLLKELPIDIVSFHAVDILHLIKCSNDNSYDQCLNYRLVGLRLSEQISQIGSVEAVVNEVIQVVSEYGLDEYLKVVDAYLDIVLQNQ
;
A
#
# COMPACT_ATOMS: atom_id res chain seq x y z
N MET A 1 -47.69 22.82 -3.12
CA MET A 1 -46.35 23.45 -3.17
C MET A 1 -46.06 23.76 -4.62
N GLU A 2 -46.11 25.02 -5.02
CA GLU A 2 -45.66 25.44 -6.34
C GLU A 2 -44.13 25.63 -6.29
N PHE A 3 -43.42 24.90 -7.14
CA PHE A 3 -41.97 25.05 -7.28
C PHE A 3 -41.67 26.33 -8.06
N ARG A 4 -40.88 27.23 -7.46
CA ARG A 4 -40.39 28.42 -8.17
C ARG A 4 -39.41 28.01 -9.27
N PRO A 5 -39.55 28.55 -10.49
CA PRO A 5 -38.59 28.26 -11.56
C PRO A 5 -37.23 28.87 -11.24
N ARG A 6 -36.18 28.08 -11.44
CA ARG A 6 -34.78 28.45 -11.17
C ARG A 6 -34.28 29.38 -12.28
N ASN A 7 -33.77 30.55 -11.91
CA ASN A 7 -33.28 31.54 -12.86
C ASN A 7 -31.76 31.40 -13.03
N TYR A 8 -31.37 30.60 -14.02
CA TYR A 8 -29.97 30.27 -14.31
C TYR A 8 -29.10 31.51 -14.63
N VAL A 9 -29.69 32.58 -15.17
CA VAL A 9 -28.96 33.82 -15.50
C VAL A 9 -28.54 34.57 -14.24
N ALA A 10 -29.38 34.57 -13.20
CA ALA A 10 -29.05 35.20 -11.93
C ALA A 10 -27.98 34.40 -11.15
N GLU A 11 -28.02 33.07 -11.25
CA GLU A 11 -27.04 32.17 -10.63
C GLU A 11 -25.66 32.35 -11.29
N GLU A 12 -25.59 32.43 -12.63
CA GLU A 12 -24.35 32.66 -13.37
C GLU A 12 -23.71 34.03 -13.09
N GLN A 13 -24.52 35.09 -12.97
CA GLN A 13 -24.02 36.42 -12.59
C GLN A 13 -23.49 36.45 -11.15
N SER A 14 -24.13 35.73 -10.21
CA SER A 14 -23.68 35.65 -8.81
C SER A 14 -22.36 34.89 -8.61
N HIS A 15 -22.00 34.01 -9.55
CA HIS A 15 -20.77 33.22 -9.53
C HIS A 15 -19.68 33.75 -10.46
N SER A 16 -19.91 34.87 -11.14
CA SER A 16 -18.90 35.50 -11.98
C SER A 16 -17.90 36.31 -11.15
N LEU A 17 -16.71 35.75 -10.93
CA LEU A 17 -15.59 36.49 -10.35
C LEU A 17 -14.96 37.40 -11.42
N PRO A 18 -14.71 38.70 -11.14
CA PRO A 18 -14.06 39.58 -12.10
C PRO A 18 -12.61 39.13 -12.29
N ARG A 19 -12.26 38.71 -13.51
CA ARG A 19 -10.89 38.37 -13.88
C ARG A 19 -10.19 39.61 -14.42
N SER A 20 -9.18 40.11 -13.71
CA SER A 20 -8.22 41.07 -14.24
C SER A 20 -7.08 40.33 -14.94
N ARG A 21 -6.50 40.96 -15.96
CA ARG A 21 -5.34 40.42 -16.67
C ARG A 21 -4.13 40.53 -15.75
N ALA A 22 -3.42 39.42 -15.51
CA ALA A 22 -2.17 39.45 -14.77
C ALA A 22 -1.07 40.07 -15.66
N ASP A 23 -0.37 41.09 -15.15
CA ASP A 23 0.66 41.80 -15.92
C ASP A 23 1.92 40.96 -16.19
N ILE A 24 2.10 39.83 -15.48
CA ILE A 24 3.29 38.97 -15.58
C ILE A 24 2.87 37.49 -15.48
N HIS A 25 3.27 36.69 -16.47
CA HIS A 25 2.97 35.26 -16.53
C HIS A 25 4.05 34.47 -15.76
N PRO A 26 3.70 33.47 -14.93
CA PRO A 26 4.66 32.74 -14.08
C PRO A 26 5.68 31.85 -14.83
N PHE A 27 5.75 31.95 -16.16
CA PHE A 27 6.75 31.29 -17.01
C PHE A 27 7.56 32.27 -17.86
N SER A 28 7.56 33.58 -17.56
CA SER A 28 8.31 34.58 -18.34
C SER A 28 9.77 34.78 -17.88
N SER A 29 10.40 33.77 -17.27
CA SER A 29 11.85 33.79 -17.04
C SER A 29 12.59 33.30 -18.30
N SER A 30 13.55 34.10 -18.74
CA SER A 30 14.39 33.91 -19.92
C SER A 30 15.15 32.58 -19.87
N SER A 31 14.86 31.68 -20.80
CA SER A 31 15.70 30.51 -21.07
C SER A 31 16.95 30.90 -21.87
N PRO A 32 18.13 30.28 -21.62
CA PRO A 32 19.30 30.49 -22.46
C PRO A 32 19.06 29.90 -23.84
N GLN A 33 19.43 30.66 -24.87
CA GLN A 33 19.29 30.28 -26.28
C GLN A 33 20.03 28.98 -26.59
N SER A 34 19.32 27.98 -27.12
CA SER A 34 19.91 26.95 -27.98
C SER A 34 18.93 26.54 -29.08
N ILE A 35 19.23 27.03 -30.29
CA ILE A 35 19.01 26.44 -31.62
C ILE A 35 17.61 25.83 -31.86
N LEU A 36 16.66 26.68 -32.28
CA LEU A 36 15.49 26.25 -33.05
C LEU A 36 15.69 26.69 -34.51
N ARG A 37 15.95 25.71 -35.39
CA ARG A 37 15.70 25.84 -36.84
C ARG A 37 14.20 26.07 -37.02
N GLN A 38 13.84 27.08 -37.81
CA GLN A 38 12.48 27.30 -38.28
C GLN A 38 11.97 26.06 -39.03
N VAL A 39 10.80 25.59 -38.65
CA VAL A 39 10.04 24.58 -39.40
C VAL A 39 9.13 25.35 -40.35
N ASP A 40 9.42 25.24 -41.65
CA ASP A 40 8.51 25.61 -42.72
C ASP A 40 7.51 24.47 -42.92
N ASP A 41 6.23 24.81 -43.03
CA ASP A 41 5.14 23.92 -43.38
C ASP A 41 5.33 23.38 -44.81
N ASN A 42 5.59 22.09 -44.96
CA ASN A 42 5.36 21.36 -46.20
C ASN A 42 4.97 19.90 -45.88
N GLU A 43 3.68 19.61 -46.08
CA GLU A 43 3.12 18.27 -46.18
C GLU A 43 3.65 17.59 -47.44
N GLU A 44 4.71 16.79 -47.34
CA GLU A 44 5.08 15.68 -48.25
C GLU A 44 6.50 15.16 -47.93
N ASN A 45 6.69 14.43 -46.81
CA ASN A 45 7.79 13.46 -46.60
C ASN A 45 7.81 12.86 -45.18
N ARG A 46 6.71 12.23 -44.74
CA ARG A 46 6.62 11.58 -43.41
C ARG A 46 6.67 10.06 -43.45
N ASN A 47 7.47 9.48 -44.34
CA ASN A 47 7.73 8.03 -44.36
C ASN A 47 9.23 7.79 -44.51
N ASN A 48 10.02 7.99 -43.44
CA ASN A 48 11.31 7.33 -43.16
C ASN A 48 12.06 7.99 -41.98
N GLU A 49 11.38 8.26 -40.86
CA GLU A 49 12.08 8.44 -39.59
C GLU A 49 11.72 7.25 -38.70
N GLU A 50 12.61 6.26 -38.70
CA GLU A 50 12.53 5.09 -37.84
C GLU A 50 12.55 5.55 -36.38
N PHE A 51 11.41 5.39 -35.71
CA PHE A 51 11.27 5.66 -34.28
C PHE A 51 12.25 4.74 -33.53
N PHE A 52 13.31 5.34 -32.98
CA PHE A 52 14.24 4.64 -32.11
C PHE A 52 13.55 4.34 -30.78
N ASP A 53 13.09 3.10 -30.60
CA ASP A 53 12.53 2.63 -29.32
C ASP A 53 13.67 2.17 -28.41
N PRO A 54 13.98 2.89 -27.31
CA PRO A 54 15.03 2.51 -26.36
C PRO A 54 14.77 1.20 -25.59
N LEU A 55 13.66 0.50 -25.86
CA LEU A 55 13.41 -0.87 -25.37
C LEU A 55 13.77 -1.98 -26.35
N ARG A 56 14.00 -1.67 -27.62
CA ARG A 56 14.30 -2.67 -28.64
C ARG A 56 15.82 -2.84 -28.75
N ALA A 57 16.30 -4.08 -28.65
CA ALA A 57 17.71 -4.37 -28.93
C ALA A 57 17.99 -4.12 -30.43
N PRO A 58 19.17 -3.60 -30.80
CA PRO A 58 19.58 -3.55 -32.20
C PRO A 58 19.80 -4.98 -32.70
N ASP A 59 19.18 -5.33 -33.83
CA ASP A 59 19.19 -6.67 -34.44
C ASP A 59 20.63 -7.20 -34.61
N SER A 60 21.08 -7.99 -33.64
CA SER A 60 22.37 -8.64 -33.64
C SER A 60 22.15 -10.11 -33.93
N LYS A 61 22.24 -10.49 -35.22
CA LYS A 61 22.43 -11.88 -35.61
C LYS A 61 23.77 -12.36 -35.05
N ALA A 62 23.75 -13.12 -33.96
CA ALA A 62 24.87 -13.93 -33.54
C ALA A 62 24.38 -15.26 -32.96
N SER A 63 25.10 -16.30 -33.36
CA SER A 63 24.83 -17.73 -33.23
C SER A 63 24.73 -18.25 -31.79
N VAL A 64 23.85 -19.22 -31.62
CA VAL A 64 23.64 -20.04 -30.42
C VAL A 64 24.92 -20.81 -30.07
N GLU A 65 25.45 -20.58 -28.87
CA GLU A 65 26.25 -21.57 -28.13
C GLU A 65 25.56 -21.87 -26.80
N THR A 66 25.14 -23.11 -26.65
CA THR A 66 24.64 -23.72 -25.42
C THR A 66 25.80 -23.95 -24.45
N VAL A 67 25.70 -23.40 -23.24
CA VAL A 67 26.51 -23.85 -22.09
C VAL A 67 25.59 -24.16 -20.92
N ASP A 68 25.78 -25.37 -20.41
CA ASP A 68 25.01 -26.06 -19.37
C ASP A 68 24.93 -25.32 -18.04
N GLY A 69 23.87 -25.67 -17.30
CA GLY A 69 23.52 -25.12 -16.01
C GLY A 69 24.52 -25.43 -14.91
N HIS A 70 24.73 -24.42 -14.07
CA HIS A 70 25.16 -24.60 -12.70
C HIS A 70 24.34 -23.68 -11.80
N ASP A 71 23.60 -24.30 -10.88
CA ASP A 71 22.92 -23.65 -9.77
C ASP A 71 23.91 -22.79 -8.98
N PHE A 72 23.62 -21.49 -8.87
CA PHE A 72 24.34 -20.58 -8.00
C PHE A 72 23.40 -20.11 -6.88
N GLU A 73 23.36 -20.91 -5.81
CA GLU A 73 22.97 -20.42 -4.49
C GLU A 73 23.98 -19.35 -4.06
N SER A 74 23.62 -18.08 -4.16
CA SER A 74 24.40 -17.00 -3.56
C SER A 74 23.98 -16.82 -2.10
N SER A 75 24.69 -17.53 -1.23
CA SER A 75 24.79 -17.19 0.19
C SER A 75 25.66 -15.94 0.33
N SER A 76 25.09 -14.81 0.72
CA SER A 76 25.86 -13.63 1.15
C SER A 76 25.54 -13.31 2.61
N ASN A 77 26.38 -13.84 3.50
CA ASN A 77 26.54 -13.33 4.86
C ASN A 77 27.28 -11.99 4.79
N GLY A 78 26.61 -10.91 5.17
CA GLY A 78 27.18 -9.59 5.43
C GLY A 78 26.29 -8.89 6.45
N ASN A 79 26.86 -8.54 7.60
CA ASN A 79 26.17 -7.88 8.70
C ASN A 79 25.74 -6.47 8.30
N ASP A 80 24.43 -6.28 8.15
CA ASP A 80 23.75 -5.00 8.34
C ASP A 80 22.41 -5.32 9.00
N ASP A 81 22.16 -4.87 10.23
CA ASP A 81 21.05 -5.37 11.06
C ASP A 81 19.68 -4.78 10.67
N SER A 82 19.58 -3.83 9.75
CA SER A 82 18.32 -3.13 9.43
C SER A 82 17.58 -3.68 8.19
N PHE A 83 18.28 -3.94 7.09
CA PHE A 83 17.71 -4.50 5.85
C PHE A 83 17.19 -5.95 5.96
N PRO A 84 17.87 -6.88 6.66
CA PRO A 84 17.39 -8.23 6.88
C PRO A 84 16.14 -8.24 7.78
N VAL A 85 16.05 -7.30 8.73
CA VAL A 85 14.94 -7.22 9.69
C VAL A 85 13.65 -6.79 8.98
N GLN A 86 13.67 -5.74 8.15
CA GLN A 86 12.48 -5.30 7.41
C GLN A 86 11.99 -6.36 6.40
N THR A 87 12.90 -7.04 5.72
CA THR A 87 12.57 -8.12 4.78
C THR A 87 11.96 -9.34 5.49
N LYS A 88 12.47 -9.66 6.69
CA LYS A 88 11.95 -10.73 7.54
C LYS A 88 10.56 -10.39 8.12
N GLU A 89 10.34 -9.14 8.48
CA GLU A 89 9.03 -8.65 8.95
C GLU A 89 7.96 -8.75 7.85
N TRP A 90 8.27 -8.28 6.63
CA TRP A 90 7.33 -8.39 5.50
C TRP A 90 6.99 -9.84 5.18
N THR A 91 7.99 -10.72 5.15
CA THR A 91 7.78 -12.16 4.89
C THR A 91 6.90 -12.80 5.97
N SER A 92 7.10 -12.41 7.23
CA SER A 92 6.28 -12.88 8.35
C SER A 92 4.84 -12.38 8.24
N PHE A 93 4.65 -11.12 7.85
CA PHE A 93 3.35 -10.52 7.63
C PHE A 93 2.59 -11.17 6.46
N LYS A 94 3.24 -11.43 5.33
CA LYS A 94 2.66 -12.18 4.20
C LYS A 94 2.20 -13.58 4.63
N ARG A 95 3.02 -14.28 5.41
CA ARG A 95 2.67 -15.61 5.96
C ARG A 95 1.45 -15.53 6.87
N PHE A 96 1.39 -14.52 7.75
CA PHE A 96 0.23 -14.25 8.59
C PHE A 96 -1.04 -14.03 7.76
N LEU A 97 -0.98 -13.20 6.71
CA LEU A 97 -2.12 -12.97 5.81
C LEU A 97 -2.61 -14.27 5.16
N MET A 98 -1.69 -15.07 4.61
CA MET A 98 -2.05 -16.32 3.93
C MET A 98 -2.59 -17.39 4.91
N GLN A 99 -2.17 -17.37 6.18
CA GLN A 99 -2.70 -18.24 7.22
C GLN A 99 -4.09 -17.80 7.70
N ARG A 100 -4.30 -16.49 7.85
CA ARG A 100 -5.58 -15.90 8.27
C ARG A 100 -6.63 -16.00 7.17
N PHE A 101 -6.21 -15.91 5.91
CA PHE A 101 -7.08 -15.93 4.71
C PHE A 101 -6.67 -17.06 3.74
N PRO A 102 -6.79 -18.35 4.14
CA PRO A 102 -6.28 -19.46 3.34
C PRO A 102 -7.09 -19.67 2.05
N VAL A 103 -6.39 -20.11 1.00
CA VAL A 103 -6.97 -20.47 -0.31
C VAL A 103 -7.98 -21.63 -0.22
N SER A 104 -7.97 -22.40 0.87
CA SER A 104 -8.65 -23.69 0.95
C SER A 104 -10.04 -23.69 1.61
N LYS A 105 -10.65 -22.54 1.91
CA LYS A 105 -12.02 -22.50 2.47
C LYS A 105 -13.07 -22.17 1.40
N MET A 106 -13.37 -23.11 0.51
CA MET A 106 -14.65 -23.87 0.48
C MET A 106 -14.76 -24.75 -0.78
N ILE A 107 -14.99 -26.04 -0.56
CA ILE A 107 -15.70 -26.93 -1.49
C ILE A 107 -17.18 -26.57 -1.38
N SER A 108 -17.78 -26.06 -2.44
CA SER A 108 -19.16 -26.38 -2.79
C SER A 108 -19.36 -26.30 -4.30
N VAL A 109 -19.94 -27.37 -4.83
CA VAL A 109 -20.01 -27.76 -6.23
C VAL A 109 -21.21 -27.11 -6.92
N SER A 110 -21.00 -26.54 -8.11
CA SER A 110 -21.88 -26.83 -9.25
C SER A 110 -21.07 -26.72 -10.55
N SER A 111 -20.75 -27.89 -11.08
CA SER A 111 -20.07 -28.14 -12.34
C SER A 111 -20.79 -27.55 -13.56
N LYS A 112 -20.03 -26.87 -14.42
CA LYS A 112 -20.03 -27.08 -15.87
C LYS A 112 -18.69 -26.61 -16.43
N SER A 113 -17.81 -27.58 -16.71
CA SER A 113 -16.61 -27.39 -17.50
C SER A 113 -16.98 -27.12 -18.96
N SER A 114 -16.56 -25.97 -19.49
CA SER A 114 -16.34 -25.80 -20.93
C SER A 114 -14.94 -25.25 -21.16
N SER A 115 -14.18 -26.04 -21.91
CA SER A 115 -12.84 -25.78 -22.40
C SER A 115 -12.79 -24.64 -23.42
N SER A 116 -11.65 -23.94 -23.42
CA SER A 116 -11.07 -23.13 -24.50
C SER A 116 -11.89 -21.97 -25.11
N THR A 117 -11.59 -20.75 -24.66
CA THR A 117 -11.62 -19.49 -25.45
C THR A 117 -10.63 -18.52 -24.80
N HIS A 118 -9.33 -18.66 -25.10
CA HIS A 118 -8.52 -17.90 -26.07
C HIS A 118 -8.24 -16.43 -25.68
N LEU A 119 -6.96 -16.09 -25.75
CA LEU A 119 -6.20 -14.98 -25.17
C LEU A 119 -6.56 -13.55 -25.66
N GLU A 120 -7.70 -13.33 -26.31
CA GLU A 120 -7.98 -12.13 -27.12
C GLU A 120 -9.08 -11.20 -26.59
N GLU A 121 -9.85 -11.57 -25.57
CA GLU A 121 -10.98 -10.74 -25.10
C GLU A 121 -10.60 -9.61 -24.12
N LEU A 122 -9.30 -9.32 -23.93
CA LEU A 122 -8.82 -8.28 -23.00
C LEU A 122 -8.32 -6.98 -23.69
N ASP A 123 -8.48 -6.85 -25.01
CA ASP A 123 -8.04 -5.66 -25.76
C ASP A 123 -9.15 -4.60 -25.97
N ASP A 124 -10.40 -4.86 -25.53
CA ASP A 124 -11.52 -3.96 -25.78
C ASP A 124 -12.09 -3.35 -24.47
N PRO A 125 -11.95 -2.02 -24.23
CA PRO A 125 -12.34 -1.38 -22.97
C PRO A 125 -13.86 -1.31 -22.73
N GLN A 126 -14.71 -1.65 -23.71
CA GLN A 126 -16.17 -1.56 -23.60
C GLN A 126 -16.91 -2.88 -23.33
N LYS A 127 -16.21 -4.03 -23.23
CA LYS A 127 -16.87 -5.35 -23.08
C LYS A 127 -16.90 -5.94 -21.67
N PHE A 128 -16.68 -5.14 -20.63
CA PHE A 128 -16.91 -5.60 -19.24
C PHE A 128 -18.39 -5.62 -18.83
N SER A 129 -19.30 -4.99 -19.61
CA SER A 129 -20.70 -4.87 -19.22
C SER A 129 -21.62 -5.99 -19.74
N GLU A 130 -21.16 -6.84 -20.66
CA GLU A 130 -22.01 -7.90 -21.24
C GLU A 130 -21.19 -9.17 -21.51
N SER A 131 -20.81 -9.87 -20.44
CA SER A 131 -20.60 -11.32 -20.53
C SER A 131 -21.10 -11.93 -19.22
N ASP A 132 -21.97 -12.93 -19.33
CA ASP A 132 -22.49 -13.72 -18.21
C ASP A 132 -21.37 -14.01 -17.21
N THR A 133 -21.59 -13.57 -15.96
CA THR A 133 -20.66 -13.61 -14.85
C THR A 133 -20.11 -15.02 -14.62
N LYS A 134 -19.02 -15.37 -15.31
CA LYS A 134 -18.23 -16.55 -15.00
C LYS A 134 -17.61 -16.30 -13.62
N VAL A 135 -18.12 -17.00 -12.62
CA VAL A 135 -17.54 -17.01 -11.26
C VAL A 135 -16.18 -17.70 -11.36
N ILE A 136 -15.12 -16.92 -11.49
CA ILE A 136 -13.74 -17.42 -11.49
C ILE A 136 -13.44 -17.98 -10.11
N THR A 137 -12.93 -19.21 -10.06
CA THR A 137 -12.61 -19.86 -8.76
C THR A 137 -11.29 -19.33 -8.20
N GLN A 138 -11.09 -19.39 -6.87
CA GLN A 138 -9.82 -18.97 -6.23
C GLN A 138 -8.61 -19.71 -6.82
N GLN A 139 -8.76 -21.00 -7.15
CA GLN A 139 -7.72 -21.80 -7.77
C GLN A 139 -7.39 -21.33 -9.19
N GLU A 140 -8.37 -20.82 -9.93
CA GLU A 140 -8.15 -20.21 -11.24
C GLU A 140 -7.33 -18.92 -11.13
N TYR A 141 -7.59 -18.05 -10.13
CA TYR A 141 -6.74 -16.88 -9.89
C TYR A 141 -5.29 -17.29 -9.64
N VAL A 142 -5.08 -18.28 -8.77
CA VAL A 142 -3.73 -18.78 -8.45
C VAL A 142 -3.06 -19.35 -9.70
N SER A 143 -3.74 -20.21 -10.45
CA SER A 143 -3.19 -20.83 -11.66
C SER A 143 -2.86 -19.78 -12.72
N ARG A 144 -3.79 -18.85 -12.96
CA ARG A 144 -3.62 -17.76 -13.91
C ARG A 144 -2.44 -16.86 -13.55
N LEU A 145 -2.24 -16.60 -12.26
CA LEU A 145 -1.13 -15.78 -11.82
C LEU A 145 0.22 -16.48 -12.01
N HIS A 146 0.30 -17.79 -11.80
CA HIS A 146 1.52 -18.56 -12.11
C HIS A 146 1.82 -18.53 -13.60
N GLU A 147 0.82 -18.72 -14.47
CA GLU A 147 0.99 -18.59 -15.92
C GLU A 147 1.52 -17.21 -16.32
N LEU A 148 0.91 -16.14 -15.80
CA LEU A 148 1.34 -14.77 -16.07
C LEU A 148 2.76 -14.51 -15.58
N LYS A 149 3.12 -15.00 -14.39
CA LYS A 149 4.48 -14.92 -13.85
C LYS A 149 5.50 -15.57 -14.80
N ASP A 150 5.20 -16.77 -15.27
CA ASP A 150 6.09 -17.51 -16.19
C ASP A 150 6.19 -16.82 -17.55
N GLU A 151 5.09 -16.28 -18.06
CA GLU A 151 5.08 -15.48 -19.30
C GLU A 151 5.90 -14.19 -19.18
N ILE A 152 5.82 -13.50 -18.03
CA ILE A 152 6.64 -12.32 -17.74
C ILE A 152 8.12 -12.68 -17.77
N ASN A 153 8.53 -13.76 -17.09
CA ASN A 153 9.92 -14.20 -17.08
C ASN A 153 10.41 -14.58 -18.48
N ARG A 154 9.63 -15.34 -19.24
CA ARG A 154 9.97 -15.67 -20.63
C ARG A 154 10.13 -14.43 -21.50
N ALA A 155 9.17 -13.50 -21.45
CA ALA A 155 9.24 -12.25 -22.20
C ALA A 155 10.49 -11.43 -21.80
N TRP A 156 10.82 -11.38 -20.51
CA TRP A 156 11.99 -10.66 -20.03
C TRP A 156 13.30 -11.28 -20.51
N HIS A 157 13.42 -12.61 -20.50
CA HIS A 157 14.61 -13.30 -21.00
C HIS A 157 14.75 -13.19 -22.53
N CYS A 158 13.64 -13.06 -23.26
CA CYS A 158 13.64 -12.75 -24.69
C CYS A 158 13.83 -11.25 -25.00
N GLU A 159 14.21 -10.44 -24.01
CA GLU A 159 14.35 -8.99 -24.10
C GLU A 159 13.10 -8.19 -24.49
N ASP A 160 11.92 -8.83 -24.50
CA ASP A 160 10.64 -8.20 -24.78
C ASP A 160 10.11 -7.48 -23.52
N ARG A 161 10.71 -6.31 -23.24
CA ARG A 161 10.38 -5.48 -22.07
C ARG A 161 8.97 -4.92 -22.14
N VAL A 162 8.48 -4.62 -23.36
CA VAL A 162 7.13 -4.10 -23.59
C VAL A 162 6.09 -5.15 -23.21
N LYS A 163 6.25 -6.39 -23.69
CA LYS A 163 5.35 -7.49 -23.31
C LYS A 163 5.43 -7.81 -21.82
N SER A 164 6.64 -7.82 -21.24
CA SER A 164 6.84 -8.01 -19.80
C SER A 164 6.04 -6.98 -18.98
N LEU A 165 6.09 -5.70 -19.37
CA LEU A 165 5.32 -4.64 -18.72
C LEU A 165 3.81 -4.81 -18.95
N LYS A 166 3.36 -5.10 -20.18
CA LYS A 166 1.94 -5.34 -20.50
C LYS A 166 1.34 -6.48 -19.69
N LEU A 167 2.07 -7.58 -19.53
CA LEU A 167 1.64 -8.72 -18.71
C LEU A 167 1.60 -8.35 -17.22
N SER A 168 2.56 -7.55 -16.74
CA SER A 168 2.57 -7.06 -15.36
C SER A 168 1.40 -6.10 -15.06
N ILE A 169 0.97 -5.32 -16.04
CA ILE A 169 -0.28 -4.54 -15.95
C ILE A 169 -1.49 -5.47 -15.78
N LYS A 170 -1.56 -6.58 -16.55
CA LYS A 170 -2.62 -7.58 -16.40
C LYS A 170 -2.63 -8.21 -15.00
N VAL A 171 -1.45 -8.48 -14.43
CA VAL A 171 -1.30 -8.97 -13.06
C VAL A 171 -1.83 -7.96 -12.04
N ALA A 172 -1.43 -6.68 -12.15
CA ALA A 172 -1.90 -5.64 -11.23
C ALA A 172 -3.41 -5.36 -11.34
N ARG A 173 -4.01 -5.54 -12.53
CA ARG A 173 -5.46 -5.43 -12.76
C ARG A 173 -6.28 -6.44 -11.96
N LEU A 174 -5.72 -7.58 -11.56
CA LEU A 174 -6.42 -8.56 -10.71
C LEU A 174 -6.84 -7.94 -9.36
N LEU A 175 -6.12 -6.94 -8.86
CA LEU A 175 -6.46 -6.24 -7.61
C LEU A 175 -7.63 -5.27 -7.74
N MET A 176 -8.13 -5.02 -8.95
CA MET A 176 -9.36 -4.26 -9.17
C MET A 176 -10.61 -5.08 -8.86
N ASP A 177 -10.50 -6.41 -8.87
CA ASP A 177 -11.61 -7.29 -8.55
C ASP A 177 -11.70 -7.54 -7.04
N THR A 178 -12.62 -6.83 -6.40
CA THR A 178 -12.91 -6.96 -4.97
C THR A 178 -14.12 -7.86 -4.69
N SER A 179 -14.70 -8.50 -5.72
CA SER A 179 -15.83 -9.43 -5.56
C SER A 179 -15.47 -10.67 -4.76
N VAL A 180 -14.20 -11.09 -4.81
CA VAL A 180 -13.61 -12.19 -4.04
C VAL A 180 -13.05 -11.72 -2.69
N SER A 181 -13.84 -10.95 -1.94
CA SER A 181 -13.42 -10.19 -0.75
C SER A 181 -12.62 -11.02 0.28
N ASN A 182 -13.06 -12.23 0.63
CA ASN A 182 -12.37 -13.10 1.59
C ASN A 182 -11.01 -13.64 1.10
N PHE A 183 -10.82 -13.72 -0.22
CA PHE A 183 -9.57 -14.15 -0.85
C PHE A 183 -8.65 -12.96 -1.18
N TYR A 184 -9.20 -11.74 -1.22
CA TYR A 184 -8.47 -10.54 -1.59
C TYR A 184 -7.13 -10.33 -0.83
N PRO A 185 -7.04 -10.56 0.50
CA PRO A 185 -5.75 -10.43 1.20
C PRO A 185 -4.67 -11.38 0.67
N THR A 186 -5.07 -12.60 0.27
CA THR A 186 -4.16 -13.59 -0.31
C THR A 186 -3.87 -13.28 -1.76
N LEU A 187 -4.86 -12.85 -2.54
CA LEU A 187 -4.64 -12.34 -3.90
C LEU A 187 -3.63 -11.19 -3.91
N PHE A 188 -3.76 -10.25 -2.97
CA PHE A 188 -2.82 -9.16 -2.77
C PHE A 188 -1.39 -9.65 -2.57
N VAL A 189 -1.17 -10.61 -1.67
CA VAL A 189 0.15 -11.20 -1.43
C VAL A 189 0.73 -11.80 -2.72
N LEU A 190 -0.08 -12.59 -3.43
CA LEU A 190 0.37 -13.26 -4.64
C LEU A 190 0.70 -12.28 -5.77
N VAL A 191 -0.17 -11.29 -6.02
CA VAL A 191 0.02 -10.26 -7.04
C VAL A 191 1.26 -9.42 -6.73
N THR A 192 1.39 -8.94 -5.50
CA THR A 192 2.52 -8.09 -5.10
C THR A 192 3.85 -8.82 -5.20
N ASP A 193 3.91 -10.14 -4.99
CA ASP A 193 5.13 -10.93 -5.22
C ASP A 193 5.55 -10.97 -6.69
N VAL A 194 4.60 -11.05 -7.64
CA VAL A 194 4.90 -10.97 -9.08
C VAL A 194 5.32 -9.55 -9.47
N LEU A 195 4.70 -8.52 -8.91
CA LEU A 195 5.09 -7.12 -9.18
C LEU A 195 6.47 -6.79 -8.61
N ASN A 196 6.79 -7.27 -7.41
CA ASN A 196 8.11 -7.11 -6.80
C ASN A 196 9.19 -7.76 -7.65
N MET A 197 8.95 -8.98 -8.16
CA MET A 197 9.85 -9.65 -9.10
C MET A 197 10.13 -8.77 -10.33
N LEU A 198 9.09 -8.16 -10.94
CA LEU A 198 9.30 -7.21 -12.03
C LEU A 198 10.15 -6.01 -11.59
N GLY A 199 9.86 -5.45 -10.41
CA GLY A 199 10.61 -4.33 -9.83
C GLY A 199 12.10 -4.63 -9.69
N ASP A 200 12.43 -5.81 -9.15
CA ASP A 200 13.81 -6.29 -8.97
C ASP A 200 14.50 -6.48 -10.33
N MET A 201 13.80 -7.03 -11.32
CA MET A 201 14.31 -7.19 -12.68
C MET A 201 14.62 -5.84 -13.33
N VAL A 202 13.74 -4.84 -13.18
CA VAL A 202 13.96 -3.47 -13.68
C VAL A 202 15.13 -2.80 -12.96
N TRP A 203 15.20 -2.93 -11.64
CA TRP A 203 16.32 -2.43 -10.84
C TRP A 203 17.65 -2.98 -11.32
N GLU A 204 17.75 -4.30 -11.46
CA GLU A 204 18.99 -4.97 -11.88
C GLU A 204 19.38 -4.57 -13.30
N ARG A 205 18.42 -4.41 -14.21
CA ARG A 205 18.69 -3.88 -15.56
C ARG A 205 19.31 -2.48 -15.54
N ILE A 206 18.73 -1.57 -14.75
CA ILE A 206 19.23 -0.19 -14.68
C ILE A 206 20.61 -0.18 -14.03
N ARG A 207 20.79 -1.00 -12.98
CA ARG A 207 22.08 -1.18 -12.30
C ARG A 207 23.15 -1.69 -13.26
N GLN A 208 22.86 -2.70 -14.08
CA GLN A 208 23.81 -3.22 -15.08
C GLN A 208 24.21 -2.15 -16.08
N LYS A 209 23.26 -1.35 -16.58
CA LYS A 209 23.56 -0.21 -17.47
C LYS A 209 24.37 0.89 -16.80
N ALA A 210 24.34 1.00 -15.48
CA ALA A 210 25.14 1.96 -14.75
C ALA A 210 26.54 1.44 -14.43
N GLU A 211 26.70 0.13 -14.19
CA GLU A 211 27.98 -0.50 -13.85
C GLU A 211 28.83 -0.87 -15.08
N PHE A 212 28.21 -1.12 -16.23
CA PHE A 212 28.88 -1.62 -17.44
C PHE A 212 28.59 -0.75 -18.67
N ALA A 213 29.62 -0.55 -19.49
CA ALA A 213 29.51 0.04 -20.82
C ALA A 213 29.02 -0.99 -21.85
N GLU A 214 28.65 -0.53 -23.06
CA GLU A 214 28.12 -1.40 -24.12
C GLU A 214 29.12 -2.45 -24.61
N ASP A 215 30.42 -2.19 -24.48
CA ASP A 215 31.51 -3.12 -24.80
C ASP A 215 31.84 -4.11 -23.66
N GLY A 216 31.05 -4.07 -22.57
CA GLY A 216 31.25 -4.89 -21.37
C GLY A 216 32.32 -4.36 -20.42
N ALA A 217 32.96 -3.22 -20.71
CA ALA A 217 33.91 -2.59 -19.80
C ALA A 217 33.18 -2.09 -18.54
N ARG A 218 33.76 -2.35 -17.37
CA ARG A 218 33.19 -1.90 -16.10
C ARG A 218 33.44 -0.40 -15.90
N LEU A 219 32.38 0.39 -15.87
CA LEU A 219 32.41 1.85 -15.67
C LEU A 219 32.61 2.20 -14.20
N CYS A 220 31.84 1.55 -13.33
CA CYS A 220 31.92 1.76 -11.88
C CYS A 220 31.40 0.52 -11.12
N SER A 221 31.46 0.58 -9.79
CA SER A 221 30.92 -0.46 -8.92
C SER A 221 29.86 0.16 -8.02
N LEU A 222 28.58 0.00 -8.36
CA LEU A 222 27.46 0.40 -7.50
C LEU A 222 27.22 -0.61 -6.36
N ARG A 223 28.13 -1.56 -6.17
CA ARG A 223 28.09 -2.63 -5.16
C ARG A 223 28.06 -2.12 -3.70
N ALA A 224 28.31 -0.84 -3.46
CA ALA A 224 27.97 -0.22 -2.18
C ALA A 224 26.58 0.42 -2.32
N GLU A 225 25.63 0.03 -1.46
CA GLU A 225 24.27 0.61 -1.37
C GLU A 225 24.22 2.11 -1.04
N ASN A 226 25.36 2.81 -1.17
CA ASN A 226 25.60 4.21 -0.86
C ASN A 226 26.06 5.01 -2.10
N PHE A 227 25.82 4.51 -3.31
CA PHE A 227 26.03 5.32 -4.51
C PHE A 227 25.05 6.49 -4.55
N ARG A 228 25.52 7.64 -5.04
CA ARG A 228 24.69 8.83 -5.20
C ARG A 228 24.11 8.88 -6.61
N ALA A 229 22.99 9.58 -6.77
CA ALA A 229 22.39 9.81 -8.07
C ALA A 229 23.35 10.56 -9.02
N SER A 230 24.29 11.36 -8.50
CA SER A 230 25.35 12.01 -9.29
C SER A 230 26.28 11.02 -9.99
N ASP A 231 26.46 9.83 -9.41
CA ASP A 231 27.46 8.85 -9.83
C ASP A 231 26.93 7.93 -10.94
N VAL A 232 25.63 8.03 -11.23
CA VAL A 232 24.93 7.22 -12.22
C VAL A 232 25.10 7.83 -13.62
N PRO A 233 25.59 7.06 -14.62
CA PRO A 233 25.71 7.50 -16.01
C PRO A 233 24.39 7.98 -16.62
N ILE A 234 24.48 8.89 -17.60
CA ILE A 234 23.31 9.51 -18.25
C ILE A 234 22.43 8.43 -18.90
N ASP A 235 23.01 7.47 -19.62
CA ASP A 235 22.24 6.42 -20.31
C ASP A 235 21.41 5.55 -19.35
N ALA A 236 21.94 5.28 -18.16
CA ALA A 236 21.24 4.55 -17.12
C ALA A 236 20.11 5.40 -16.51
N LYS A 237 20.33 6.71 -16.31
CA LYS A 237 19.29 7.66 -15.88
C LYS A 237 18.17 7.77 -16.89
N GLU A 238 18.48 7.90 -18.17
CA GLU A 238 17.48 7.96 -19.24
C GLU A 238 16.67 6.66 -19.31
N THR A 239 17.34 5.50 -19.19
CA THR A 239 16.65 4.22 -19.11
C THR A 239 15.70 4.17 -17.91
N CYS A 240 16.14 4.61 -16.73
CA CYS A 240 15.32 4.66 -15.52
C CYS A 240 14.13 5.60 -15.68
N TYR A 241 14.35 6.82 -16.17
CA TYR A 241 13.30 7.80 -16.41
C TYR A 241 12.25 7.29 -17.41
N ASN A 242 12.69 6.63 -18.48
CA ASN A 242 11.81 6.00 -19.46
C ASN A 242 10.89 4.93 -18.86
N TRP A 243 11.36 4.17 -17.87
CA TRP A 243 10.51 3.23 -17.12
C TRP A 243 9.41 3.96 -16.36
N PHE A 244 9.74 5.05 -15.65
CA PHE A 244 8.74 5.87 -14.97
C PHE A 244 7.75 6.53 -15.95
N CYS A 245 8.19 7.00 -17.11
CA CYS A 245 7.29 7.52 -18.14
C CYS A 245 6.33 6.44 -18.67
N LYS A 246 6.80 5.22 -18.89
CA LYS A 246 6.00 4.09 -19.38
C LYS A 246 5.00 3.58 -18.35
N VAL A 247 5.40 3.51 -17.08
CA VAL A 247 4.46 3.22 -15.99
C VAL A 247 3.47 4.37 -15.81
N GLY A 248 3.95 5.61 -15.90
CA GLY A 248 3.13 6.82 -15.78
C GLY A 248 2.09 6.99 -16.88
N SER A 249 2.26 6.35 -18.05
CA SER A 249 1.30 6.39 -19.16
C SER A 249 0.17 5.35 -19.06
N ILE A 250 0.22 4.47 -18.05
CA ILE A 250 -0.88 3.54 -17.74
C ILE A 250 -2.13 4.34 -17.38
N ARG A 251 -3.24 4.06 -18.06
CA ARG A 251 -4.51 4.80 -17.92
C ARG A 251 -5.23 4.46 -16.62
N GLU A 252 -5.23 3.19 -16.23
CA GLU A 252 -5.90 2.78 -15.00
C GLU A 252 -5.09 3.15 -13.76
N LEU A 253 -5.77 3.78 -12.80
CA LEU A 253 -5.15 4.32 -11.60
C LEU A 253 -4.50 3.23 -10.72
N LEU A 254 -5.23 2.14 -10.43
CA LEU A 254 -4.76 1.11 -9.51
C LEU A 254 -3.51 0.37 -10.05
N PRO A 255 -3.51 -0.17 -11.29
CA PRO A 255 -2.31 -0.79 -11.86
C PRO A 255 -1.13 0.17 -11.94
N ARG A 256 -1.37 1.45 -12.28
CA ARG A 256 -0.33 2.48 -12.32
C ARG A 256 0.36 2.66 -10.97
N ILE A 257 -0.41 2.83 -9.89
CA ILE A 257 0.14 3.02 -8.54
C ILE A 257 0.98 1.80 -8.14
N TYR A 258 0.45 0.59 -8.31
CA TYR A 258 1.16 -0.64 -7.92
C TYR A 258 2.46 -0.86 -8.69
N LEU A 259 2.46 -0.62 -10.01
CA LEU A 259 3.67 -0.74 -10.82
C LEU A 259 4.69 0.36 -10.51
N GLU A 260 4.24 1.58 -10.26
CA GLU A 260 5.13 2.68 -9.85
C GLU A 260 5.77 2.40 -8.49
N LEU A 261 5.03 1.79 -7.56
CA LEU A 261 5.53 1.32 -6.27
C LEU A 261 6.52 0.14 -6.42
N ALA A 262 6.25 -0.79 -7.34
CA ALA A 262 7.16 -1.91 -7.60
C ALA A 262 8.53 -1.45 -8.11
N ILE A 263 8.55 -0.47 -9.03
CA ILE A 263 9.80 0.12 -9.53
C ILE A 263 10.31 1.28 -8.66
N PHE A 264 9.64 1.58 -7.55
CA PHE A 264 9.95 2.75 -6.71
C PHE A 264 11.40 2.82 -6.22
N PRO A 265 12.07 1.70 -5.85
CA PRO A 265 13.50 1.74 -5.51
C PRO A 265 14.36 2.39 -6.60
N CYS A 266 13.99 2.24 -7.88
CA CYS A 266 14.71 2.80 -9.02
C CYS A 266 14.81 4.34 -8.98
N TRP A 267 13.99 5.04 -8.19
CA TRP A 267 14.17 6.48 -7.96
C TRP A 267 15.58 6.83 -7.50
N ARG A 268 16.27 5.92 -6.79
CA ARG A 268 17.67 6.11 -6.36
C ARG A 268 18.65 6.37 -7.51
N PHE A 269 18.34 5.92 -8.73
CA PHE A 269 19.18 6.22 -9.90
C PHE A 269 19.01 7.66 -10.41
N LEU A 270 17.91 8.32 -10.05
CA LEU A 270 17.55 9.65 -10.52
C LEU A 270 17.77 10.73 -9.46
N ILE A 271 17.31 10.49 -8.23
CA ILE A 271 17.30 11.44 -7.12
C ILE A 271 17.54 10.74 -5.78
N GLU A 272 18.14 11.46 -4.83
CA GLU A 272 18.45 10.93 -3.50
C GLU A 272 17.19 10.72 -2.63
N GLN A 273 16.25 11.67 -2.69
CA GLN A 273 15.04 11.66 -1.86
C GLN A 273 13.78 11.86 -2.70
N PRO A 274 13.05 10.79 -3.04
CA PRO A 274 11.81 10.86 -3.83
C PRO A 274 10.57 11.16 -2.97
N ALA A 275 10.68 12.09 -2.01
CA ALA A 275 9.59 12.41 -1.07
C ALA A 275 8.33 12.94 -1.78
N GLU A 276 8.50 13.81 -2.77
CA GLU A 276 7.37 14.32 -3.56
C GLU A 276 6.69 13.23 -4.38
N SER A 277 7.46 12.29 -4.94
CA SER A 277 6.93 11.12 -5.66
C SER A 277 6.13 10.22 -4.73
N LEU A 278 6.63 9.97 -3.51
CA LEU A 278 5.89 9.22 -2.48
C LEU A 278 4.59 9.93 -2.11
N GLN A 279 4.65 11.23 -1.81
CA GLN A 279 3.47 12.01 -1.44
C GLN A 279 2.44 12.03 -2.57
N ARG A 280 2.88 12.15 -3.84
CA ARG A 280 1.99 12.02 -5.00
C ARG A 280 1.27 10.67 -4.99
N LEU A 281 1.99 9.55 -4.80
CA LEU A 281 1.40 8.21 -4.76
C LEU A 281 0.38 8.07 -3.63
N VAL A 282 0.70 8.56 -2.43
CA VAL A 282 -0.23 8.60 -1.29
C VAL A 282 -1.51 9.35 -1.66
N MET A 283 -1.39 10.54 -2.26
CA MET A 283 -2.56 11.33 -2.68
C MET A 283 -3.36 10.66 -3.79
N MET A 284 -2.70 9.96 -4.72
CA MET A 284 -3.37 9.20 -5.78
C MET A 284 -4.25 8.07 -5.22
N THR A 285 -3.89 7.46 -4.07
CA THR A 285 -4.73 6.42 -3.45
C THR A 285 -6.12 6.92 -3.02
N ARG A 286 -6.32 8.23 -2.85
CA ARG A 286 -7.65 8.82 -2.59
C ARG A 286 -8.60 8.71 -3.79
N GLY A 287 -8.06 8.52 -4.99
CA GLY A 287 -8.85 8.25 -6.20
C GLY A 287 -9.36 6.81 -6.30
N ILE A 288 -8.93 5.90 -5.41
CA ILE A 288 -9.41 4.51 -5.39
C ILE A 288 -10.72 4.47 -4.59
N GLY A 289 -11.83 4.24 -5.30
CA GLY A 289 -13.17 4.25 -4.72
C GLY A 289 -13.53 3.02 -3.86
N ASP A 290 -12.96 1.86 -4.18
CA ASP A 290 -13.21 0.63 -3.41
C ASP A 290 -12.43 0.63 -2.08
N PRO A 291 -13.10 0.49 -0.91
CA PRO A 291 -12.46 0.55 0.41
C PRO A 291 -11.33 -0.46 0.62
N LEU A 292 -11.52 -1.69 0.13
CA LEU A 292 -10.58 -2.80 0.34
C LEU A 292 -9.33 -2.60 -0.51
N ALA A 293 -9.51 -2.33 -1.81
CA ALA A 293 -8.39 -2.03 -2.71
C ALA A 293 -7.62 -0.78 -2.25
N SER A 294 -8.32 0.23 -1.75
CA SER A 294 -7.73 1.48 -1.25
C SER A 294 -6.87 1.24 0.00
N ALA A 295 -7.29 0.34 0.92
CA ALA A 295 -6.54 0.01 2.13
C ALA A 295 -5.31 -0.87 1.85
N TYR A 296 -5.41 -1.86 0.98
CA TYR A 296 -4.26 -2.69 0.60
C TYR A 296 -3.25 -1.94 -0.27
N CYS A 297 -3.70 -1.00 -1.09
CA CYS A 297 -2.80 -0.11 -1.82
C CYS A 297 -1.96 0.75 -0.85
N ARG A 298 -2.57 1.29 0.22
CA ARG A 298 -1.85 2.01 1.29
C ARG A 298 -0.91 1.11 2.09
N LEU A 299 -1.30 -0.13 2.35
CA LEU A 299 -0.42 -1.13 2.95
C LEU A 299 0.83 -1.33 2.08
N TYR A 300 0.66 -1.46 0.76
CA TYR A 300 1.78 -1.61 -0.16
C TYR A 300 2.68 -0.36 -0.20
N ILE A 301 2.11 0.84 -0.14
CA ILE A 301 2.87 2.09 0.04
C ILE A 301 3.71 2.03 1.32
N ALA A 302 3.11 1.65 2.44
CA ALA A 302 3.79 1.54 3.73
C ALA A 302 4.99 0.59 3.66
N HIS A 303 4.83 -0.57 3.01
CA HIS A 303 5.92 -1.51 2.82
C HIS A 303 7.03 -0.97 1.92
N HIS A 304 6.70 -0.39 0.76
CA HIS A 304 7.71 0.04 -0.22
C HIS A 304 8.48 1.29 0.21
N ALA A 305 7.82 2.23 0.90
CA ALA A 305 8.45 3.44 1.38
C ALA A 305 9.50 3.18 2.46
N GLN A 306 9.36 2.10 3.25
CA GLN A 306 10.35 1.70 4.25
C GLN A 306 11.69 1.28 3.65
N LYS A 307 11.71 0.81 2.40
CA LYS A 307 12.94 0.43 1.68
C LYS A 307 13.82 1.64 1.32
N LEU A 308 13.34 2.87 1.52
CA LEU A 308 14.13 4.07 1.31
C LEU A 308 15.08 4.32 2.50
N PRO A 309 16.36 4.68 2.25
CA PRO A 309 17.34 4.96 3.30
C PRO A 309 16.93 6.06 4.29
N SER A 310 16.10 7.00 3.85
CA SER A 310 15.53 8.07 4.68
C SER A 310 14.07 8.30 4.28
N HIS A 311 13.16 8.21 5.25
CA HIS A 311 11.74 8.50 5.05
C HIS A 311 11.15 9.20 6.28
N ASP A 312 10.23 10.14 6.06
CA ASP A 312 9.42 10.75 7.13
C ASP A 312 8.17 9.90 7.41
N THR A 313 7.65 9.91 8.62
CA THR A 313 6.46 9.13 8.99
C THR A 313 5.14 9.78 8.54
N GLY A 314 5.17 11.01 8.02
CA GLY A 314 3.97 11.76 7.62
C GLY A 314 3.08 11.05 6.59
N TYR A 315 3.67 10.26 5.69
CA TYR A 315 2.90 9.48 4.72
C TYR A 315 2.10 8.35 5.38
N LEU A 316 2.67 7.67 6.39
CA LEU A 316 1.99 6.61 7.14
C LEU A 316 0.79 7.16 7.90
N ILE A 317 0.97 8.32 8.52
CA ILE A 317 -0.10 9.03 9.25
C ILE A 317 -1.21 9.44 8.28
N THR A 318 -0.84 9.94 7.09
CA THR A 318 -1.81 10.26 6.03
C THR A 318 -2.57 9.01 5.59
N CYS A 319 -1.89 7.89 5.37
CA CYS A 319 -2.52 6.63 5.01
C CYS A 319 -3.48 6.13 6.09
N LEU A 320 -3.06 6.17 7.36
CA LEU A 320 -3.89 5.74 8.48
C LEU A 320 -5.12 6.64 8.64
N ASN A 321 -4.96 7.96 8.60
CA ASN A 321 -6.08 8.91 8.68
C ASN A 321 -7.09 8.74 7.53
N ASP A 322 -6.61 8.47 6.32
CA ASP A 322 -7.48 8.16 5.19
C ASP A 322 -8.26 6.84 5.41
N ILE A 323 -7.63 5.80 5.97
CA ILE A 323 -8.31 4.54 6.33
C ILE A 323 -9.33 4.77 7.44
N THR A 324 -8.98 5.54 8.47
CA THR A 324 -9.90 5.96 9.55
C THR A 324 -11.13 6.66 8.98
N LEU A 325 -10.95 7.56 8.01
CA LEU A 325 -12.06 8.22 7.33
C LEU A 325 -12.95 7.24 6.56
N ILE A 326 -12.35 6.21 5.93
CA ILE A 326 -13.10 5.13 5.28
C ILE A 326 -13.93 4.35 6.30
N PHE A 327 -13.37 3.99 7.45
CA PHE A 327 -14.12 3.33 8.52
C PHE A 327 -15.28 4.17 9.04
N THR A 328 -15.06 5.46 9.29
CA THR A 328 -16.13 6.38 9.72
C THR A 328 -17.27 6.43 8.70
N ARG A 329 -16.95 6.42 7.40
CA ARG A 329 -17.96 6.39 6.33
C ARG A 329 -18.73 5.07 6.30
N ILE A 330 -18.05 3.93 6.39
CA ILE A 330 -18.67 2.59 6.44
C ILE A 330 -19.63 2.51 7.64
N SER A 331 -19.20 2.98 8.80
CA SER A 331 -20.00 3.00 10.04
C SER A 331 -21.22 3.93 9.93
N SER A 332 -21.07 5.11 9.31
CA SER A 332 -22.17 6.10 9.17
C SER A 332 -23.26 5.73 8.16
N THR A 333 -23.01 4.76 7.27
CA THR A 333 -23.96 4.38 6.21
C THR A 333 -25.19 3.73 6.86
N LYS A 334 -26.39 4.33 6.71
CA LYS A 334 -27.61 3.83 7.36
C LYS A 334 -27.89 2.38 6.99
N GLU A 335 -28.22 1.56 8.00
CA GLU A 335 -28.72 0.20 7.78
C GLU A 335 -30.06 0.28 7.05
N SER A 336 -30.19 -0.42 5.92
CA SER A 336 -31.51 -0.71 5.38
C SER A 336 -32.19 -1.74 6.29
N ALA A 337 -33.53 -1.80 6.26
CA ALA A 337 -34.37 -2.58 7.19
C ALA A 337 -34.14 -4.12 7.20
N TYR A 338 -33.11 -4.62 6.52
CA TYR A 338 -32.70 -6.02 6.53
C TYR A 338 -31.35 -6.14 7.26
N GLY A 339 -31.36 -6.74 8.46
CA GLY A 339 -30.20 -6.91 9.34
C GLY A 339 -28.96 -7.64 8.77
N CYS A 340 -29.01 -8.08 7.50
CA CYS A 340 -27.90 -8.71 6.78
C CYS A 340 -26.75 -7.74 6.44
N PHE A 341 -26.95 -6.42 6.53
CA PHE A 341 -25.96 -5.42 6.11
C PHE A 341 -24.90 -5.11 7.19
N ALA A 342 -25.23 -5.26 8.48
CA ALA A 342 -24.28 -5.00 9.57
C ALA A 342 -23.11 -6.00 9.58
N ASP A 343 -23.41 -7.29 9.36
CA ASP A 343 -22.39 -8.35 9.25
C ASP A 343 -21.47 -8.14 8.05
N SER A 344 -22.01 -7.63 6.93
CA SER A 344 -21.23 -7.29 5.73
C SER A 344 -20.22 -6.16 5.99
N LYS A 345 -20.61 -5.11 6.73
CA LYS A 345 -19.70 -4.03 7.13
C LYS A 345 -18.57 -4.52 8.02
N ARG A 346 -18.90 -5.30 9.06
CA ARG A 346 -17.89 -5.84 10.00
C ARG A 346 -16.94 -6.79 9.28
N SER A 347 -17.44 -7.59 8.35
CA SER A 347 -16.61 -8.44 7.49
C SER A 347 -15.65 -7.61 6.64
N LEU A 348 -16.11 -6.53 6.00
CA LEU A 348 -15.24 -5.64 5.22
C LEU A 348 -14.16 -4.97 6.07
N ILE A 349 -14.53 -4.48 7.26
CA ILE A 349 -13.58 -3.87 8.21
C ILE A 349 -12.52 -4.89 8.65
N SER A 350 -12.92 -6.13 8.95
CA SER A 350 -11.98 -7.19 9.32
C SER A 350 -11.04 -7.59 8.17
N LEU A 351 -11.48 -7.49 6.91
CA LEU A 351 -10.61 -7.69 5.75
C LEU A 351 -9.58 -6.57 5.59
N MET A 352 -9.92 -5.34 6.01
CA MET A 352 -9.05 -4.16 5.97
C MET A 352 -8.14 -4.04 7.22
N GLU A 353 -8.49 -4.70 8.32
CA GLU A 353 -7.73 -4.73 9.59
C GLU A 353 -6.21 -4.91 9.40
N PRO A 354 -5.73 -5.86 8.56
CA PRO A 354 -4.29 -6.07 8.42
C PRO A 354 -3.53 -4.86 7.88
N SER A 355 -4.18 -4.00 7.07
CA SER A 355 -3.59 -2.74 6.61
C SER A 355 -3.35 -1.78 7.78
N VAL A 356 -4.29 -1.69 8.72
CA VAL A 356 -4.17 -0.85 9.92
C VAL A 356 -3.06 -1.38 10.80
N GLU A 357 -3.06 -2.69 11.06
CA GLU A 357 -2.04 -3.37 11.86
C GLU A 357 -0.64 -3.09 11.32
N PHE A 358 -0.43 -3.32 10.02
CA PHE A 358 0.88 -3.13 9.41
C PHE A 358 1.31 -1.66 9.44
N ILE A 359 0.44 -0.73 9.05
CA ILE A 359 0.76 0.71 9.03
C ILE A 359 1.05 1.21 10.45
N MET A 360 0.28 0.79 11.46
CA MET A 360 0.51 1.18 12.85
C MET A 360 1.87 0.68 13.34
N LYS A 361 2.20 -0.59 13.05
CA LYS A 361 3.52 -1.13 13.32
C LYS A 361 4.61 -0.31 12.64
N CYS A 362 4.43 0.08 11.37
CA CYS A 362 5.39 0.93 10.66
C CYS A 362 5.61 2.29 11.35
N ILE A 363 4.54 2.90 11.87
CA ILE A 363 4.60 4.19 12.57
C ILE A 363 5.42 4.09 13.87
N LEU A 364 5.26 2.98 14.61
CA LEU A 364 5.84 2.82 15.94
C LEU A 364 7.17 2.05 15.96
N ASN A 365 7.48 1.24 14.94
CA ASN A 365 8.78 0.58 14.79
C ASN A 365 9.92 1.60 14.55
N ASP A 366 9.59 2.77 13.99
CA ASP A 366 10.53 3.90 13.80
C ASP A 366 10.62 4.82 15.05
N ALA A 367 9.92 4.50 16.15
CA ALA A 367 9.83 5.39 17.30
C ALA A 367 10.79 5.02 18.44
N SER A 368 11.78 5.87 18.71
CA SER A 368 12.27 6.03 20.09
C SER A 368 11.13 6.59 20.97
N GLN A 369 11.12 6.32 22.28
CA GLN A 369 10.05 6.70 23.21
C GLN A 369 9.55 8.17 23.07
N ARG A 370 10.41 9.13 22.67
CA ARG A 370 10.02 10.53 22.42
C ARG A 370 9.12 10.73 21.19
N ARG A 371 9.20 9.84 20.21
CA ARG A 371 8.44 9.90 18.95
C ARG A 371 7.01 9.37 19.12
N ALA A 372 6.78 8.44 20.06
CA ALA A 372 5.45 7.95 20.41
C ALA A 372 4.50 9.09 20.83
N GLY A 373 4.97 10.01 21.68
CA GLY A 373 4.19 11.19 22.07
C GLY A 373 3.84 12.11 20.88
N LYS A 374 4.77 12.32 19.93
CA LYS A 374 4.52 13.11 18.71
C LYS A 374 3.51 12.41 17.80
N VAL A 375 3.65 11.10 17.61
CA VAL A 375 2.72 10.27 16.84
C VAL A 375 1.31 10.35 17.42
N LEU A 376 1.16 10.25 18.75
CA LEU A 376 -0.15 10.36 19.40
C LEU A 376 -0.82 11.72 19.13
N VAL A 377 -0.05 12.82 19.16
CA VAL A 377 -0.56 14.15 18.79
C VAL A 377 -0.95 14.22 17.32
N GLU A 378 -0.13 13.67 16.41
CA GLU A 378 -0.40 13.65 14.97
C GLU A 378 -1.58 12.75 14.59
N LEU A 379 -1.86 11.71 15.38
CA LEU A 379 -3.07 10.88 15.31
C LEU A 379 -4.29 11.55 15.96
N GLY A 380 -4.14 12.77 16.50
CA GLY A 380 -5.22 13.53 17.11
C GLY A 380 -5.63 13.07 18.51
N LEU A 381 -4.78 12.29 19.19
CA LEU A 381 -5.11 11.67 20.48
C LEU A 381 -4.77 12.53 21.71
N GLY A 382 -4.06 13.66 21.59
CA GLY A 382 -3.76 14.52 22.74
C GLY A 382 -3.70 16.02 22.43
N ARG A 383 -4.00 16.85 23.44
CA ARG A 383 -3.65 18.28 23.46
C ARG A 383 -2.68 18.50 24.61
N SER A 384 -1.44 18.87 24.29
CA SER A 384 -0.33 19.12 25.23
C SER A 384 0.35 17.88 25.83
N GLN A 385 1.55 18.10 26.40
CA GLN A 385 2.51 17.10 26.87
C GLN A 385 2.05 16.32 28.12
N GLU A 386 0.91 16.71 28.72
CA GLU A 386 0.38 16.19 29.98
C GLU A 386 -0.93 15.39 29.83
N GLU A 387 -1.60 15.41 28.66
CA GLU A 387 -2.90 14.74 28.42
C GLU A 387 -2.89 13.96 27.09
N LEU A 388 -2.30 12.75 27.10
CA LEU A 388 -2.10 11.93 25.89
C LEU A 388 -3.38 11.37 25.26
N PHE A 389 -4.52 11.41 25.96
CA PHE A 389 -5.77 10.76 25.53
C PHE A 389 -7.03 11.66 25.65
N GLY A 390 -6.85 12.99 25.75
CA GLY A 390 -7.91 13.93 26.18
C GLY A 390 -8.71 14.68 25.10
N GLY A 391 -8.61 14.32 23.81
CA GLY A 391 -9.09 15.22 22.74
C GLY A 391 -10.24 14.75 21.83
N SER A 392 -10.27 13.47 21.45
CA SER A 392 -11.18 12.98 20.41
C SER A 392 -11.33 11.45 20.47
N PRO A 393 -12.53 10.89 20.26
CA PRO A 393 -12.70 9.44 20.16
C PRO A 393 -11.93 8.90 18.95
N CYS A 394 -11.15 7.85 19.17
CA CYS A 394 -10.44 7.13 18.09
C CYS A 394 -11.39 6.09 17.47
N VAL A 395 -11.11 5.64 16.25
CA VAL A 395 -11.78 4.46 15.71
C VAL A 395 -11.25 3.22 16.45
N SER A 396 -12.14 2.36 16.95
CA SER A 396 -11.82 1.24 17.85
C SER A 396 -10.70 0.33 17.33
N ILE A 397 -10.71 0.02 16.03
CA ILE A 397 -9.68 -0.80 15.37
C ILE A 397 -8.29 -0.12 15.34
N VAL A 398 -8.26 1.21 15.18
CA VAL A 398 -7.02 1.98 15.18
C VAL A 398 -6.46 2.05 16.59
N LEU A 399 -7.33 2.26 17.59
CA LEU A 399 -6.97 2.20 19.00
C LEU A 399 -6.40 0.83 19.37
N HIS A 400 -7.02 -0.26 18.93
CA HIS A 400 -6.54 -1.62 19.19
C HIS A 400 -5.08 -1.80 18.77
N HIS A 401 -4.79 -1.51 17.50
CA HIS A 401 -3.45 -1.69 16.96
C HIS A 401 -2.46 -0.67 17.51
N LEU A 402 -2.90 0.54 17.87
CA LEU A 402 -2.06 1.50 18.59
C LEU A 402 -1.60 0.92 19.93
N LEU A 403 -2.54 0.42 20.75
CA LEU A 403 -2.25 -0.14 22.07
C LEU A 403 -1.35 -1.39 21.98
N LYS A 404 -1.51 -2.18 20.92
CA LYS A 404 -0.68 -3.36 20.66
C LYS A 404 0.79 -3.01 20.47
N GLU A 405 1.08 -1.89 19.83
CA GLU A 405 2.44 -1.48 19.44
C GLU A 405 3.05 -0.43 20.40
N LEU A 406 2.27 0.13 21.33
CA LEU A 406 2.79 1.11 22.29
C LEU A 406 3.79 0.50 23.28
N PRO A 407 4.86 1.24 23.65
CA PRO A 407 5.78 0.83 24.71
C PRO A 407 5.06 0.58 26.03
N ILE A 408 5.45 -0.50 26.72
CA ILE A 408 4.79 -0.94 27.96
C ILE A 408 4.84 0.13 29.06
N ASP A 409 5.94 0.87 29.19
CA ASP A 409 6.07 1.94 30.18
C ASP A 409 4.95 3.00 30.02
N ILE A 410 4.57 3.33 28.78
CA ILE A 410 3.50 4.29 28.47
C ILE A 410 2.14 3.70 28.81
N VAL A 411 1.91 2.44 28.46
CA VAL A 411 0.64 1.74 28.72
C VAL A 411 0.40 1.62 30.23
N SER A 412 1.42 1.24 31.00
CA SER A 412 1.34 1.10 32.46
C SER A 412 1.12 2.43 33.16
N PHE A 413 1.81 3.50 32.73
CA PHE A 413 1.68 4.82 33.31
C PHE A 413 0.31 5.47 33.04
N HIS A 414 -0.28 5.23 31.86
CA HIS A 414 -1.56 5.81 31.44
C HIS A 414 -2.74 4.81 31.45
N ALA A 415 -2.65 3.73 32.22
CA ALA A 415 -3.63 2.64 32.17
C ALA A 415 -5.09 3.09 32.33
N VAL A 416 -5.37 3.98 33.28
CA VAL A 416 -6.73 4.51 33.54
C VAL A 416 -7.23 5.37 32.39
N ASP A 417 -6.38 6.25 31.84
CA ASP A 417 -6.71 7.11 30.70
C ASP A 417 -7.02 6.27 29.45
N ILE A 418 -6.24 5.20 29.24
CA ILE A 418 -6.44 4.24 28.15
C ILE A 418 -7.79 3.53 28.29
N LEU A 419 -8.14 3.06 29.50
CA LEU A 419 -9.43 2.42 29.74
C LEU A 419 -10.61 3.37 29.48
N HIS A 420 -10.47 4.64 29.89
CA HIS A 420 -11.44 5.68 29.58
C HIS A 420 -11.54 5.93 28.06
N LEU A 421 -10.41 5.96 27.34
CA LEU A 421 -10.42 6.11 25.88
C LEU A 421 -11.09 4.93 25.17
N ILE A 422 -10.85 3.69 25.62
CA ILE A 422 -11.53 2.49 25.10
C ILE A 422 -13.04 2.61 25.30
N LYS A 423 -13.48 3.10 26.45
CA LYS A 423 -14.89 3.35 26.76
C LYS A 423 -15.51 4.38 25.81
N CYS A 424 -14.77 5.45 25.49
CA CYS A 424 -15.21 6.51 24.58
C CYS A 424 -15.12 6.13 23.09
N SER A 425 -14.33 5.13 22.72
CA SER A 425 -14.07 4.71 21.34
C SER A 425 -14.95 3.52 20.90
N ASN A 426 -16.10 3.33 21.55
CA ASN A 426 -17.02 2.23 21.22
C ASN A 426 -17.69 2.47 19.86
N ASP A 427 -17.12 1.86 18.83
CA ASP A 427 -17.70 1.80 17.49
C ASP A 427 -17.79 0.34 17.00
N ASN A 428 -18.51 0.13 15.89
CA ASN A 428 -18.71 -1.19 15.30
C ASN A 428 -17.50 -1.72 14.51
N SER A 429 -16.36 -1.01 14.52
CA SER A 429 -15.16 -1.39 13.75
C SER A 429 -14.33 -2.49 14.41
N TYR A 430 -14.42 -2.64 15.73
CA TYR A 430 -13.67 -3.65 16.48
C TYR A 430 -14.41 -4.07 17.75
N ASP A 431 -14.19 -5.31 18.18
CA ASP A 431 -14.80 -5.83 19.40
C ASP A 431 -14.13 -5.20 20.63
N GLN A 432 -14.93 -4.48 21.43
CA GLN A 432 -14.46 -3.76 22.60
C GLN A 432 -13.90 -4.70 23.67
N CYS A 433 -14.42 -5.93 23.77
CA CYS A 433 -13.90 -6.97 24.67
C CYS A 433 -12.42 -7.27 24.37
N LEU A 434 -12.04 -7.29 23.09
CA LEU A 434 -10.65 -7.53 22.69
C LEU A 434 -9.71 -6.37 23.07
N ASN A 435 -10.21 -5.13 23.11
CA ASN A 435 -9.43 -3.98 23.58
C ASN A 435 -9.16 -4.07 25.08
N TYR A 436 -10.19 -4.35 25.90
CA TYR A 436 -10.00 -4.54 27.33
C TYR A 436 -9.08 -5.72 27.65
N ARG A 437 -9.25 -6.84 26.94
CA ARG A 437 -8.37 -8.01 27.05
C ARG A 437 -6.92 -7.68 26.70
N LEU A 438 -6.69 -6.96 25.60
CA LEU A 438 -5.35 -6.55 25.19
C LEU A 438 -4.66 -5.73 26.28
N VAL A 439 -5.34 -4.73 26.85
CA VAL A 439 -4.77 -3.92 27.94
C VAL A 439 -4.39 -4.79 29.14
N GLY A 440 -5.22 -5.75 29.54
CA GLY A 440 -4.90 -6.68 30.64
C GLY A 440 -3.63 -7.47 30.36
N LEU A 441 -3.52 -8.06 29.16
CA LEU A 441 -2.33 -8.79 28.74
C LEU A 441 -1.09 -7.90 28.73
N ARG A 442 -1.18 -6.67 28.21
CA ARG A 442 -0.04 -5.74 28.20
C ARG A 442 0.38 -5.38 29.62
N LEU A 443 -0.55 -4.98 30.49
CA LEU A 443 -0.27 -4.62 31.88
C LEU A 443 0.32 -5.79 32.68
N SER A 444 -0.06 -7.03 32.37
CA SER A 444 0.50 -8.23 33.01
C SER A 444 2.00 -8.43 32.74
N GLU A 445 2.54 -7.86 31.66
CA GLU A 445 3.98 -7.92 31.35
C GLU A 445 4.83 -7.15 32.37
N GLN A 446 4.28 -6.11 33.00
CA GLN A 446 5.02 -5.26 33.94
C GLN A 446 4.15 -4.68 35.06
N ILE A 447 3.62 -5.57 35.90
CA ILE A 447 2.67 -5.25 36.98
C ILE A 447 3.24 -4.22 37.98
N SER A 448 4.56 -4.24 38.23
CA SER A 448 5.22 -3.36 39.20
C SER A 448 5.22 -1.86 38.85
N GLN A 449 4.90 -1.50 37.61
CA GLN A 449 4.85 -0.11 37.14
C GLN A 449 3.43 0.47 37.07
N ILE A 450 2.40 -0.31 37.41
CA ILE A 450 1.01 0.14 37.34
C ILE A 450 0.77 1.18 38.44
N GLY A 451 0.43 2.41 38.05
CA GLY A 451 0.28 3.53 39.00
C GLY A 451 -0.85 3.34 40.01
N SER A 452 -1.98 2.79 39.60
CA SER A 452 -3.13 2.49 40.47
C SER A 452 -3.85 1.23 40.02
N VAL A 453 -3.47 0.08 40.60
CA VAL A 453 -4.07 -1.21 40.29
C VAL A 453 -5.56 -1.24 40.67
N GLU A 454 -5.92 -0.67 41.83
CA GLU A 454 -7.31 -0.62 42.28
C GLU A 454 -8.22 0.13 41.29
N ALA A 455 -7.77 1.28 40.78
CA ALA A 455 -8.54 2.06 39.80
C ALA A 455 -8.72 1.29 38.48
N VAL A 456 -7.66 0.64 37.99
CA VAL A 456 -7.70 -0.19 36.77
C VAL A 456 -8.69 -1.33 36.93
N VAL A 457 -8.60 -2.09 38.03
CA VAL A 457 -9.47 -3.25 38.28
C VAL A 457 -10.93 -2.81 38.45
N ASN A 458 -11.20 -1.74 39.19
CA ASN A 458 -12.55 -1.23 39.39
C ASN A 458 -13.20 -0.78 38.07
N GLU A 459 -12.47 -0.05 37.21
CA GLU A 459 -12.98 0.39 35.91
C GLU A 459 -13.27 -0.82 35.00
N VAL A 460 -12.39 -1.82 34.98
CA VAL A 460 -12.58 -3.04 34.18
C VAL A 460 -13.77 -3.85 34.69
N ILE A 461 -13.88 -4.10 35.99
CA ILE A 461 -15.00 -4.84 36.61
C ILE A 461 -16.33 -4.15 36.29
N GLN A 462 -16.38 -2.82 36.39
CA GLN A 462 -17.58 -2.06 36.06
C GLN A 462 -18.02 -2.34 34.61
N VAL A 463 -17.10 -2.31 33.65
CA VAL A 463 -17.42 -2.52 32.24
C VAL A 463 -17.81 -3.98 31.93
N VAL A 464 -17.04 -4.95 32.44
CA VAL A 464 -17.32 -6.37 32.15
C VAL A 464 -18.59 -6.88 32.84
N SER A 465 -19.11 -6.17 33.84
CA SER A 465 -20.37 -6.54 34.51
C SER A 465 -21.59 -6.55 33.58
N GLU A 466 -21.50 -5.83 32.45
CA GLU A 466 -22.54 -5.76 31.42
C GLU A 466 -22.33 -6.78 30.29
N TYR A 467 -21.22 -7.55 30.31
CA TYR A 467 -20.85 -8.48 29.25
C TYR A 467 -21.51 -9.86 29.40
N GLY A 468 -21.59 -10.58 28.27
CA GLY A 468 -21.91 -12.01 28.27
C GLY A 468 -20.80 -12.83 28.94
N LEU A 469 -21.11 -14.09 29.28
CA LEU A 469 -20.17 -14.96 30.02
C LEU A 469 -18.85 -15.18 29.27
N ASP A 470 -18.89 -15.34 27.94
CA ASP A 470 -17.69 -15.58 27.14
C ASP A 470 -16.79 -14.33 27.07
N GLU A 471 -17.37 -13.15 26.83
CA GLU A 471 -16.64 -11.89 26.81
C GLU A 471 -16.11 -11.53 28.21
N TYR A 472 -16.90 -11.78 29.25
CA TYR A 472 -16.47 -11.60 30.64
C TYR A 472 -15.22 -12.43 30.95
N LEU A 473 -15.26 -13.74 30.66
CA LEU A 473 -14.15 -14.65 30.94
C LEU A 473 -12.88 -14.26 30.16
N LYS A 474 -13.03 -13.87 28.88
CA LYS A 474 -11.91 -13.42 28.05
C LYS A 474 -11.17 -12.21 28.62
N VAL A 475 -11.91 -11.25 29.18
CA VAL A 475 -11.31 -10.05 29.77
C VAL A 475 -10.73 -10.38 31.14
N VAL A 476 -11.50 -10.99 32.03
CA VAL A 476 -11.07 -11.25 33.42
C VAL A 476 -9.82 -12.14 33.48
N ASP A 477 -9.70 -13.14 32.61
CA ASP A 477 -8.50 -13.99 32.48
C ASP A 477 -7.23 -13.15 32.27
N ALA A 478 -7.30 -12.10 31.45
CA ALA A 478 -6.16 -11.22 31.18
C ALA A 478 -5.76 -10.31 32.34
N TYR A 479 -6.62 -10.12 33.35
CA TYR A 479 -6.34 -9.32 34.55
C TYR A 479 -6.06 -10.17 35.79
N LEU A 480 -6.15 -11.50 35.70
CA LEU A 480 -6.06 -12.40 36.84
C LEU A 480 -4.74 -12.20 37.61
N ASP A 481 -3.61 -12.16 36.91
CA ASP A 481 -2.28 -11.98 37.52
C ASP A 481 -2.14 -10.61 38.19
N ILE A 482 -2.74 -9.57 37.62
CA ILE A 482 -2.74 -8.21 38.18
C ILE A 482 -3.49 -8.18 39.51
N VAL A 483 -4.65 -8.86 39.57
CA VAL A 483 -5.46 -8.96 40.78
C VAL A 483 -4.76 -9.79 41.85
N LEU A 484 -4.17 -10.94 41.49
CA LEU A 484 -3.54 -11.86 42.43
C LEU A 484 -2.26 -11.31 43.07
N GLN A 485 -1.48 -10.50 42.36
CA GLN A 485 -0.23 -9.92 42.88
C GLN A 485 -0.45 -8.68 43.76
N ASN A 486 -1.68 -8.19 43.86
CA ASN A 486 -2.04 -7.00 44.67
C ASN A 486 -3.00 -7.32 45.83
N GLN A 487 -3.12 -8.61 46.20
CA GLN A 487 -3.69 -9.08 47.48
C GLN A 487 -2.59 -9.19 48.53
#